data_AF-A0A2M7B7X6-F1
#
_entry.id   AF-A0A2M7B7X6-F1
#
_cell.length_a   1.000
_cell.length_b   1.000
_cell.length_c   1.000
_cell.angle_alpha   90.00
_cell.angle_beta   90.00
_cell.angle_gamma   90.00
#
_symmetry.space_group_name_H-M   'P 1'
#
loop_
_entity.id
_entity.type
_entity.pdbx_description
1 polymer ?
#
loop_
_entity_poly.entity_id
_entity_poly.type
_entity_poly.pdbx_seq_one_letter_code
_entity_poly.pdbx_strand_id
1 'polypeptide(L)'
;MPIVFSCFSPHAPILLPDVGSKEDREKVKKTIKSLEKLGKKLKEINPDLIIISSPHPDWGFNVPLQFLAPDFKGEIQTILTGLEEPKFYYEERKKFYKLKIEDCKLK
;
A
#
# COMPACT_ATOMS: atom_id res chain seq x y z
N MET A 1 8.37 10.13 -21.31
CA MET A 1 7.38 9.38 -20.53
C MET A 1 7.19 10.08 -19.18
N PRO A 2 6.08 10.82 -18.97
CA PRO A 2 5.83 11.53 -17.71
C PRO A 2 5.14 10.64 -16.66
N ILE A 3 5.30 10.99 -15.38
CA ILE A 3 4.45 10.43 -14.31
C ILE A 3 3.17 11.27 -14.26
N VAL A 4 2.04 10.66 -14.54
CA VAL A 4 0.72 11.33 -14.60
C VAL A 4 -0.11 11.15 -13.32
N PHE A 5 0.29 10.19 -12.46
CA PHE A 5 -0.38 9.90 -11.20
C PHE A 5 0.60 9.29 -10.20
N SER A 6 0.44 9.60 -8.92
CA SER A 6 1.14 8.93 -7.83
C SER A 6 0.22 8.85 -6.60
N CYS A 7 0.30 7.75 -5.85
CA CYS A 7 -0.44 7.59 -4.61
C CYS A 7 0.27 6.62 -3.67
N PHE A 8 -0.14 6.65 -2.40
CA PHE A 8 0.17 5.61 -1.44
C PHE A 8 -1.08 4.79 -1.19
N SER A 9 -0.94 3.46 -1.17
CA SER A 9 -2.03 2.54 -0.86
C SER A 9 -1.60 1.59 0.25
N PRO A 10 -2.41 1.42 1.32
CA PRO A 10 -2.22 0.31 2.23
C PRO A 10 -2.44 -1.01 1.49
N HIS A 11 -1.79 -2.07 1.97
CA HIS A 11 -1.90 -3.44 1.46
C HIS A 11 -2.44 -4.40 2.53
N ALA A 12 -3.19 -3.88 3.50
CA ALA A 12 -3.72 -4.69 4.60
C ALA A 12 -4.77 -5.70 4.06
N PRO A 13 -4.58 -7.01 4.24
CA PRO A 13 -5.47 -8.04 3.66
C PRO A 13 -6.92 -7.95 4.13
N ILE A 14 -7.15 -7.46 5.35
CA ILE A 14 -8.49 -7.22 5.94
C ILE A 14 -9.36 -6.27 5.12
N LEU A 15 -8.79 -5.54 4.16
CA LEU A 15 -9.53 -4.70 3.22
C LEU A 15 -10.34 -5.55 2.23
N LEU A 16 -9.88 -6.77 1.90
CA LEU A 16 -10.51 -7.66 0.92
C LEU A 16 -11.79 -8.32 1.46
N PRO A 17 -12.82 -8.54 0.62
CA PRO A 17 -14.12 -9.05 1.08
C PRO A 17 -14.05 -10.48 1.58
N ASP A 18 -13.18 -11.28 0.98
CA ASP A 18 -13.03 -12.70 1.29
C ASP A 18 -12.02 -12.96 2.43
N VAL A 19 -11.38 -11.90 2.94
CA VAL A 19 -10.35 -12.00 4.01
C VAL A 19 -10.78 -11.29 5.28
N GLY A 20 -11.23 -10.03 5.19
CA GLY A 20 -11.69 -9.28 6.35
C GLY A 20 -13.13 -9.64 6.72
N SER A 21 -13.40 -9.89 8.01
CA SER A 21 -14.77 -10.08 8.49
C SER A 21 -15.61 -8.81 8.28
N LYS A 22 -16.95 -8.92 8.40
CA LYS A 22 -17.83 -7.74 8.34
C LYS A 22 -17.45 -6.70 9.40
N GLU A 23 -17.07 -7.14 10.59
CA GLU A 23 -16.67 -6.25 11.68
C GLU A 23 -15.34 -5.56 11.39
N ASP A 24 -14.34 -6.30 10.89
CA ASP A 24 -13.03 -5.74 10.52
C ASP A 24 -13.18 -4.69 9.41
N ARG A 25 -13.97 -5.02 8.38
CA ARG A 25 -14.22 -4.13 7.25
C ARG A 25 -14.99 -2.88 7.63
N GLU A 26 -15.90 -2.95 8.61
CA GLU A 26 -16.59 -1.76 9.11
C GLU A 26 -15.61 -0.80 9.83
N LYS A 27 -14.64 -1.33 10.59
CA LYS A 27 -13.59 -0.54 11.24
C LYS A 27 -12.72 0.22 10.22
N VAL A 28 -12.47 -0.36 9.04
CA VAL A 28 -11.65 0.24 7.97
C VAL A 28 -12.45 0.82 6.81
N LYS A 29 -13.76 1.02 6.96
CA LYS A 29 -14.67 1.50 5.91
C LYS A 29 -14.26 2.81 5.26
N LYS A 30 -13.69 3.74 6.03
CA LYS A 30 -13.17 5.01 5.50
C LYS A 30 -11.98 4.80 4.55
N THR A 31 -11.12 3.83 4.86
CA THR A 31 -10.00 3.43 4.02
C THR A 31 -10.49 2.80 2.72
N ILE A 32 -11.43 1.85 2.80
CA ILE A 32 -12.02 1.20 1.62
C ILE A 32 -12.65 2.24 0.68
N LYS A 33 -13.48 3.15 1.20
CA LYS A 33 -14.09 4.24 0.41
C LYS A 33 -13.05 5.17 -0.24
N SER A 34 -11.94 5.42 0.45
CA SER A 34 -10.86 6.26 -0.07
C SER A 34 -10.11 5.56 -1.21
N LEU A 35 -9.90 4.25 -1.10
CA LEU A 35 -9.30 3.42 -2.14
C LEU A 35 -10.18 3.32 -3.38
N GLU A 36 -11.49 3.13 -3.21
CA GLU A 36 -12.45 3.17 -4.33
C GLU A 36 -12.43 4.52 -5.07
N LYS A 37 -12.31 5.63 -4.33
CA LYS A 37 -12.16 6.97 -4.92
C LYS A 37 -10.84 7.13 -5.67
N LEU A 38 -9.75 6.59 -5.13
CA LEU A 38 -8.45 6.61 -5.81
C LEU A 38 -8.48 5.77 -7.09
N GLY A 39 -9.10 4.59 -7.07
CA GLY A 39 -9.24 3.73 -8.25
C GLY A 39 -10.05 4.41 -9.37
N LYS A 40 -11.12 5.13 -9.03
CA LYS A 40 -11.87 5.95 -10.00
C LYS A 40 -10.98 7.00 -10.67
N LYS A 41 -10.19 7.74 -9.88
CA LYS A 41 -9.25 8.74 -10.41
C LYS A 41 -8.18 8.11 -11.30
N LEU A 42 -7.62 6.97 -10.89
CA LEU A 42 -6.62 6.26 -11.70
C LEU A 42 -7.22 5.81 -13.04
N LYS A 43 -8.46 5.29 -13.02
CA LYS A 43 -9.19 4.90 -14.23
C LYS A 43 -9.46 6.07 -15.16
N GLU A 44 -9.84 7.23 -14.63
CA GLU A 44 -10.04 8.46 -15.42
C GLU A 44 -8.76 8.96 -16.09
N ILE A 45 -7.61 8.82 -15.41
CA ILE A 45 -6.30 9.17 -15.95
C ILE A 45 -5.86 8.21 -17.05
N ASN A 46 -6.30 6.95 -16.98
CA ASN A 46 -6.05 5.92 -17.99
C ASN A 46 -4.57 5.79 -18.40
N PRO A 47 -3.66 5.47 -17.46
CA PRO A 47 -2.23 5.35 -17.77
C PRO A 47 -1.92 4.13 -18.63
N ASP A 48 -0.84 4.20 -19.42
CA ASP A 48 -0.37 3.06 -20.22
C ASP A 48 0.34 1.98 -19.38
N LEU A 49 0.94 2.39 -18.25
CA LEU A 49 1.77 1.56 -17.38
C LEU A 49 1.50 1.91 -15.91
N ILE A 50 1.34 0.88 -15.07
CA ILE A 50 1.35 1.00 -13.60
C ILE A 50 2.65 0.40 -13.07
N ILE A 51 3.41 1.19 -12.32
CA ILE A 51 4.54 0.71 -11.52
C ILE A 51 4.10 0.69 -10.06
N ILE A 52 4.21 -0.46 -9.40
CA ILE A 52 3.87 -0.62 -7.98
C ILE A 52 5.06 -1.20 -7.21
N SER A 53 5.44 -0.52 -6.13
CA SER A 53 6.53 -0.94 -5.25
C SER A 53 6.00 -1.37 -3.89
N SER A 54 6.49 -2.48 -3.34
CA SER A 54 6.07 -2.99 -2.03
C SER A 54 7.22 -3.70 -1.31
N PRO A 55 7.30 -3.64 0.04
CA PRO A 55 8.32 -4.36 0.81
C PRO A 55 8.01 -5.84 1.01
N HIS A 56 6.85 -6.31 0.53
CA HIS A 56 6.42 -7.70 0.61
C HIS A 56 5.83 -8.15 -0.73
N PRO A 57 6.02 -9.42 -1.12
CA PRO A 57 5.39 -9.97 -2.32
C PRO A 57 3.89 -10.19 -2.12
N ASP A 58 3.23 -10.71 -3.16
CA ASP A 58 1.82 -11.11 -3.16
C ASP A 58 0.86 -10.00 -2.69
N TRP A 59 0.38 -10.07 -1.44
CA TRP A 59 -0.57 -9.11 -0.87
C TRP A 59 -0.06 -7.67 -0.92
N GLY A 60 1.27 -7.49 -0.85
CA GLY A 60 1.90 -6.19 -1.01
C GLY A 60 1.58 -5.49 -2.32
N PHE A 61 1.32 -6.25 -3.39
CA PHE A 61 0.92 -5.75 -4.71
C PHE A 61 -0.57 -5.95 -4.98
N ASN A 62 -1.08 -7.15 -4.69
CA ASN A 62 -2.42 -7.57 -5.07
C ASN A 62 -3.51 -6.82 -4.31
N VAL A 63 -3.34 -6.54 -3.01
CA VAL A 63 -4.35 -5.80 -2.25
C VAL A 63 -4.56 -4.39 -2.81
N PRO A 64 -3.53 -3.55 -3.03
CA PRO A 64 -3.70 -2.27 -3.71
C PRO A 64 -4.34 -2.37 -5.09
N LEU A 65 -3.88 -3.30 -5.94
CA LEU A 65 -4.35 -3.43 -7.32
C LEU A 65 -5.84 -3.80 -7.40
N GLN A 66 -6.35 -4.60 -6.46
CA GLN A 66 -7.78 -4.93 -6.37
C GLN A 66 -8.67 -3.69 -6.22
N PHE A 67 -8.19 -2.62 -5.57
CA PHE A 67 -8.97 -1.39 -5.42
C PHE A 67 -8.66 -0.34 -6.48
N LEU A 68 -7.38 -0.21 -6.84
CA LEU A 68 -6.93 0.87 -7.70
C LEU A 68 -7.11 0.54 -9.19
N ALA A 69 -6.95 -0.72 -9.56
CA ALA A 69 -6.82 -1.14 -10.95
C ALA A 69 -7.45 -2.54 -11.22
N PRO A 70 -8.66 -2.86 -10.69
CA PRO A 70 -9.23 -4.22 -10.79
C PRO A 70 -9.45 -4.71 -12.23
N ASP A 71 -9.75 -3.79 -13.15
CA ASP A 71 -10.02 -4.09 -14.56
C ASP A 71 -8.92 -3.54 -15.50
N PHE A 72 -7.74 -3.23 -14.97
CA PHE A 72 -6.68 -2.62 -15.77
C PHE A 72 -6.08 -3.65 -16.73
N LYS A 73 -6.01 -3.28 -18.02
CA LYS A 73 -5.54 -4.16 -19.10
C LYS A 73 -4.14 -3.80 -19.62
N GLY A 74 -3.58 -2.69 -19.15
CA GLY A 74 -2.23 -2.27 -19.50
C GLY A 74 -1.16 -3.06 -18.76
N GLU A 75 0.09 -2.63 -18.93
CA GLU A 75 1.22 -3.28 -18.27
C GLU A 75 1.29 -2.91 -16.78
N ILE A 76 1.58 -3.90 -15.94
CA ILE A 76 1.85 -3.69 -14.51
C ILE A 76 3.25 -4.21 -14.21
N GLN A 77 4.13 -3.32 -13.73
CA GLN A 77 5.46 -3.67 -13.25
C GLN A 77 5.50 -3.62 -11.73
N THR A 78 5.98 -4.71 -11.12
CA THR A 78 6.13 -4.82 -9.67
C THR A 78 7.60 -4.63 -9.28
N ILE A 79 7.83 -3.85 -8.22
CA ILE A 79 9.16 -3.63 -7.65
C ILE A 79 9.12 -4.08 -6.20
N LEU A 80 9.79 -5.20 -5.90
CA LEU A 80 9.96 -5.66 -4.53
C LEU A 80 11.10 -4.87 -3.87
N THR A 81 10.77 -4.07 -2.87
CA THR A 81 11.74 -3.18 -2.20
C THR A 81 12.38 -3.82 -0.97
N GLY A 82 11.90 -5.00 -0.57
CA GLY A 82 12.37 -5.74 0.58
C GLY A 82 11.94 -7.20 0.53
N LEU A 83 12.78 -8.09 1.05
CA LEU A 83 12.44 -9.50 1.28
C LEU A 83 12.34 -9.83 2.76
N GLU A 84 12.67 -8.86 3.61
CA GLU A 84 12.73 -9.06 5.05
C GLU A 84 11.32 -9.16 5.63
N GLU A 85 11.19 -9.98 6.66
CA GLU A 85 9.91 -10.13 7.34
C GLU A 85 9.52 -8.84 8.09
N PRO A 86 8.21 -8.60 8.32
CA PRO A 86 7.76 -7.48 9.16
C PRO A 86 8.49 -7.37 10.50
N LYS A 87 8.90 -8.52 11.09
CA LYS A 87 9.67 -8.58 12.33
C LYS A 87 11.04 -7.91 12.22
N PHE A 88 11.75 -8.09 11.11
CA PHE A 88 13.03 -7.45 10.87
C PHE A 88 12.88 -5.92 10.91
N TYR A 89 11.92 -5.38 10.14
CA TYR A 89 11.68 -3.94 10.09
C TYR A 89 11.21 -3.35 11.43
N TYR A 90 10.44 -4.13 12.20
CA TYR A 90 10.03 -3.74 13.55
C TYR A 90 11.23 -3.62 14.50
N GLU A 91 12.15 -4.58 14.48
CA GLU A 91 13.38 -4.55 15.30
C GLU A 91 14.36 -3.47 14.84
N GLU A 92 14.57 -3.29 13.53
CA GLU A 92 15.38 -2.19 12.98
C GLU A 92 14.82 -0.81 13.39
N ARG A 93 13.50 -0.65 13.34
CA ARG A 93 12.86 0.58 13.83
C ARG A 93 13.14 0.81 15.30
N LYS A 94 13.08 -0.21 16.17
CA LYS A 94 13.41 -0.04 17.60
C LYS A 94 14.84 0.46 17.81
N LYS A 95 15.81 -0.10 17.06
CA LYS A 95 17.21 0.35 17.11
C LYS A 95 17.32 1.82 16.70
N PHE A 96 16.67 2.21 15.61
CA PHE A 96 16.64 3.59 15.13
C PHE A 96 15.97 4.56 16.14
N TYR A 97 14.86 4.15 16.74
CA TYR A 97 14.17 4.93 17.78
C TYR A 97 15.07 5.17 18.99
N LYS A 98 15.77 4.13 19.45
CA LYS A 98 16.73 4.23 20.56
C LYS A 98 17.88 5.18 20.23
N LEU A 99 18.34 5.20 18.97
CA LEU A 99 19.41 6.07 18.49
C LEU A 99 19.01 7.56 18.33
N LYS A 100 17.72 7.88 18.15
CA LYS A 100 17.30 9.27 17.82
C LYS A 100 16.44 9.98 18.86
N ILE A 101 15.97 9.32 19.92
CA ILE A 101 15.13 9.98 20.94
C ILE A 101 15.87 10.25 22.26
N GLU A 102 16.96 9.53 22.58
CA GLU A 102 17.79 9.88 23.74
C GLU A 102 18.60 11.18 23.51
N ASP A 103 18.99 11.48 22.25
CA ASP A 103 19.71 12.70 21.88
C ASP A 103 18.83 13.87 21.39
N CYS A 104 17.58 13.62 21.05
CA CYS A 104 16.62 14.69 20.76
C CYS A 104 15.77 14.99 21.99
N LYS A 105 16.33 15.80 22.91
CA LYS A 105 15.51 16.74 23.69
C LYS A 105 14.86 17.71 22.71
N LEU A 106 13.76 17.29 22.08
CA LEU A 106 12.85 18.19 21.38
C LEU A 106 12.25 19.12 22.44
N LYS A 107 12.89 20.27 22.61
CA LYS A 107 12.33 21.46 23.25
C LYS A 107 11.21 22.02 22.38
#